data_AF-A0A7S2EPG8-F1
#
_entry.id   AF-A0A7S2EPG8-F1
#
_cell.length_a   1.000
_cell.length_b   1.000
_cell.length_c   1.000
_cell.angle_alpha   90.00
_cell.angle_beta   90.00
_cell.angle_gamma   90.00
#
_symmetry.space_group_name_H-M   'P 1'
#
loop_
_entity.id
_entity.type
_entity.pdbx_description
1 polymer ?
#
loop_
_entity_poly.entity_id
_entity_poly.type
_entity_poly.pdbx_seq_one_letter_code
_entity_poly.pdbx_strand_id
1 'polypeptide(L)'
;MEINGASIEKGVISPWIDPFTGDVYVVKCHFVHDDGKSLPALPYELIPPTTSADLWSLGAILFTLCSGGQSLFPTNYRTGNLTSLAGVAKWDKDFGKQMICDHIKDPIAQDLLLHLLAPEKERATLRVDAVLSHPFFANEADLSPETKMMLQKITEQWQCESKVRKKVFLTKDINMPDGDGWVIERTEMISHPSLDLRMRMLHSTTELTKLAFNASE
;
A
#
# COMPACT_ATOMS: atom_id res chain seq x y z
N MET A 1 14.18 26.63 -19.00
CA MET A 1 12.74 26.32 -18.85
C MET A 1 12.26 27.19 -17.72
N GLU A 2 11.27 28.04 -17.95
CA GLU A 2 10.72 28.88 -16.88
C GLU A 2 9.62 28.12 -16.17
N ILE A 3 9.81 27.89 -14.87
CA ILE A 3 8.77 27.35 -13.99
C ILE A 3 8.57 28.39 -12.90
N ASN A 4 7.37 28.98 -12.82
CA ASN A 4 6.98 29.97 -11.81
C ASN A 4 7.95 31.18 -11.69
N GLY A 5 8.46 31.70 -12.80
CA GLY A 5 9.35 32.88 -12.81
C GLY A 5 10.81 32.59 -12.45
N ALA A 6 11.18 31.32 -12.25
CA ALA A 6 12.58 30.90 -12.15
C ALA A 6 13.04 30.31 -13.49
N SER A 7 14.09 30.90 -14.09
CA SER A 7 14.75 30.35 -15.27
C SER A 7 15.69 29.22 -14.85
N ILE A 8 15.26 27.98 -15.07
CA ILE A 8 16.10 26.80 -14.81
C ILE A 8 16.80 26.42 -16.12
N GLU A 9 18.13 26.38 -16.11
CA GLU A 9 18.91 25.90 -17.26
C GLU A 9 18.56 24.45 -17.57
N LYS A 10 18.29 24.14 -18.85
CA LYS A 10 17.84 22.80 -19.28
C LYS A 10 18.85 21.69 -18.93
N GLY A 11 20.14 22.02 -18.85
CA GLY A 11 21.21 21.07 -18.50
C GLY A 11 21.14 20.54 -17.06
N VAL A 12 20.44 21.24 -16.17
CA VAL A 12 20.30 20.85 -14.76
C VAL A 12 19.29 19.72 -14.56
N ILE A 13 18.34 19.56 -15.51
CA ILE A 13 17.25 18.58 -15.42
C ILE A 13 17.56 17.33 -16.26
N SER A 14 18.43 17.44 -17.28
CA SER A 14 18.75 16.33 -18.15
C SER A 14 19.71 15.34 -17.47
N PRO A 15 19.45 14.03 -17.55
CA PRO A 15 20.41 13.03 -17.14
C PRO A 15 21.73 13.20 -17.91
N TRP A 16 22.83 13.30 -17.17
CA TRP A 16 24.18 13.33 -17.72
C TRP A 16 24.68 11.90 -17.92
N ILE A 17 25.16 11.58 -19.11
CA ILE A 17 25.68 10.26 -19.45
C ILE A 17 27.21 10.37 -19.41
N ASP A 18 27.84 9.57 -18.56
CA ASP A 18 29.30 9.45 -18.57
C ASP A 18 29.75 8.74 -19.85
N PRO A 19 30.55 9.40 -20.72
CA PRO A 19 30.95 8.82 -22.00
C PRO A 19 31.90 7.63 -21.88
N PHE A 20 32.52 7.41 -20.71
CA PHE A 20 33.48 6.33 -20.50
C PHE A 20 32.86 5.10 -19.84
N THR A 21 31.92 5.30 -18.91
CA THR A 21 31.26 4.18 -18.21
C THR A 21 29.87 3.85 -18.77
N GLY A 22 29.23 4.80 -19.47
CA GLY A 22 27.86 4.67 -19.95
C GLY A 22 26.80 4.84 -18.85
N ASP A 23 27.22 5.20 -17.64
CA ASP A 23 26.31 5.40 -16.51
C ASP A 23 25.56 6.72 -16.63
N VAL A 24 24.32 6.71 -16.17
CA VAL A 24 23.41 7.86 -16.24
C VAL A 24 23.24 8.48 -14.87
N TYR A 25 23.69 9.72 -14.72
CA TYR A 25 23.64 10.50 -13.48
C TYR A 25 22.62 11.63 -13.61
N VAL A 26 21.78 11.81 -12.59
CA VAL A 26 20.96 13.03 -12.45
C VAL A 26 21.48 13.77 -11.24
N VAL A 27 22.04 14.96 -11.46
CA VAL A 27 22.48 15.80 -10.34
C VAL A 27 21.25 16.34 -9.63
N LYS A 28 21.00 15.85 -8.42
CA LYS A 28 19.94 16.37 -7.56
C LYS A 28 20.40 17.74 -7.03
N CYS A 29 20.03 18.81 -7.72
CA CYS A 29 20.36 20.15 -7.28
C CYS A 29 19.52 20.52 -6.06
N HIS A 30 20.20 20.69 -4.92
CA HIS A 30 19.67 21.40 -3.77
C HIS A 30 19.99 22.88 -3.99
N PHE A 31 18.98 23.72 -4.14
CA PHE A 31 19.18 25.17 -4.25
C PHE A 31 19.56 25.71 -2.87
N VAL A 32 20.84 26.00 -2.66
CA VAL A 32 21.29 26.80 -1.51
C VAL A 32 20.97 28.24 -1.87
N HIS A 33 19.95 28.79 -1.22
CA HIS A 33 19.53 30.16 -1.42
C HIS A 33 20.58 31.10 -0.81
N ASP A 34 21.47 31.61 -1.65
CA ASP A 34 22.22 32.83 -1.38
C ASP A 34 21.62 33.94 -2.28
N ASP A 35 21.71 35.20 -1.84
CA ASP A 35 21.30 36.39 -2.61
C ASP A 35 19.85 36.91 -2.45
N GLY A 36 19.35 37.13 -1.23
CA GLY A 36 18.37 38.20 -0.90
C GLY A 36 17.08 38.37 -1.72
N LYS A 37 16.76 37.45 -2.63
CA LYS A 37 15.63 37.46 -3.56
C LYS A 37 14.66 36.38 -3.13
N SER A 38 13.55 36.80 -2.52
CA SER A 38 12.44 35.90 -2.17
C SER A 38 12.13 34.97 -3.35
N LEU A 39 12.15 33.67 -3.09
CA LEU A 39 11.62 32.68 -4.03
C LEU A 39 10.16 33.02 -4.37
N PRO A 40 9.69 32.68 -5.58
CA PRO A 40 8.27 32.81 -5.90
C PRO A 40 7.44 32.02 -4.90
N ALA A 41 6.31 32.58 -4.47
CA ALA A 41 5.42 31.90 -3.54
C ALA A 41 5.00 30.55 -4.13
N LEU A 42 5.11 29.50 -3.32
CA LEU A 42 4.68 28.16 -3.72
C LEU A 42 3.15 28.15 -3.90
N PRO A 43 2.62 27.36 -4.86
CA PRO A 43 1.17 27.27 -5.10
C PRO A 43 0.43 26.48 -4.02
N TYR A 44 1.11 26.12 -2.93
CA TYR A 44 0.59 25.39 -1.79
C TYR A 44 1.22 25.93 -0.51
N GLU A 45 0.48 25.81 0.58
CA GLU A 45 0.98 26.16 1.90
C GLU A 45 2.02 25.14 2.36
N LEU A 46 3.12 25.63 2.93
CA LEU A 46 4.13 24.77 3.53
C LEU A 46 3.61 24.26 4.86
N ILE A 47 3.50 22.95 4.98
CA ILE A 47 3.16 22.29 6.24
C ILE A 47 4.47 22.00 6.97
N PRO A 48 4.62 22.43 8.24
CA PRO A 48 5.81 22.09 9.01
C PRO A 48 5.89 20.57 9.21
N PRO A 49 7.11 20.00 9.29
CA PRO A 49 7.27 18.60 9.63
C PRO A 49 6.68 18.33 11.02
N THR A 50 5.82 17.33 11.13
CA THR A 50 5.21 16.93 12.39
C THR A 50 5.56 15.49 12.72
N THR A 51 5.76 15.20 14.02
CA THR A 51 5.96 13.83 14.50
C THR A 51 4.79 12.92 14.12
N SER A 52 3.58 13.47 14.04
CA SER A 52 2.40 12.76 13.56
C SER A 52 2.58 12.28 12.11
N ALA A 53 3.16 13.08 11.21
CA ALA A 53 3.44 12.65 9.84
C ALA A 53 4.43 11.48 9.82
N ASP A 54 5.50 11.56 10.61
CA ASP A 54 6.50 10.49 10.71
C ASP A 54 5.90 9.18 11.23
N LEU A 55 5.03 9.25 12.23
CA LEU A 55 4.32 8.08 12.77
C LEU A 55 3.41 7.40 11.73
N TRP A 56 2.81 8.18 10.84
CA TRP A 56 2.01 7.62 9.75
C TRP A 56 2.88 6.95 8.69
N SER A 57 3.99 7.59 8.33
CA SER A 57 4.97 7.02 7.40
C SER A 57 5.54 5.71 7.97
N LEU A 58 5.83 5.67 9.27
CA LEU A 58 6.19 4.43 9.97
C LEU A 58 5.09 3.37 9.85
N GLY A 59 3.82 3.75 10.08
CA GLY A 59 2.67 2.87 9.88
C GLY A 59 2.58 2.30 8.47
N ALA A 60 2.82 3.10 7.44
CA ALA A 60 2.80 2.65 6.04
C ALA A 60 3.93 1.65 5.74
N ILE A 61 5.11 1.87 6.31
CA ILE A 61 6.25 0.95 6.22
C ILE A 61 5.90 -0.37 6.93
N LEU A 62 5.44 -0.30 8.17
CA LEU A 62 5.05 -1.47 8.97
C LEU A 62 3.93 -2.27 8.29
N PHE A 63 2.94 -1.60 7.70
CA PHE A 63 1.91 -2.27 6.90
C PHE A 63 2.53 -3.09 5.77
N THR A 64 3.48 -2.48 5.02
CA THR A 64 4.15 -3.14 3.90
C THR A 64 4.95 -4.37 4.35
N LEU A 65 5.58 -4.29 5.52
CA LEU A 65 6.32 -5.41 6.10
C LEU A 65 5.36 -6.53 6.57
N CYS A 66 4.32 -6.17 7.31
CA CYS A 66 3.36 -7.13 7.88
C CYS A 66 2.44 -7.76 6.82
N SER A 67 2.23 -7.11 5.69
CA SER A 67 1.41 -7.61 4.57
C SER A 67 2.19 -8.51 3.60
N GLY A 68 3.48 -8.75 3.85
CA GLY A 68 4.34 -9.54 2.96
C GLY A 68 4.75 -8.79 1.69
N GLY A 69 4.93 -7.46 1.76
CA GLY A 69 5.40 -6.62 0.66
C GLY A 69 4.29 -5.90 -0.11
N GLN A 70 3.04 -5.95 0.34
CA GLN A 70 1.95 -5.17 -0.26
C GLN A 70 1.98 -3.73 0.26
N SER A 71 2.15 -2.76 -0.64
CA SER A 71 2.09 -1.34 -0.26
C SER A 71 0.65 -0.93 0.05
N LEU A 72 0.49 -0.08 1.06
CA LEU A 72 -0.80 0.54 1.43
C LEU A 72 -1.40 1.32 0.24
N PHE A 73 -0.53 1.95 -0.55
CA PHE A 73 -0.89 2.59 -1.80
C PHE A 73 0.02 2.05 -2.92
N PRO A 74 -0.54 1.40 -3.95
CA PRO A 74 0.28 0.93 -5.05
C PRO A 74 0.94 2.12 -5.74
N THR A 75 2.21 1.99 -6.08
CA THR A 75 2.91 2.92 -6.96
C THR A 75 3.08 2.27 -8.31
N ASN A 76 2.96 3.06 -9.37
CA ASN A 76 3.27 2.59 -10.71
C ASN A 76 4.80 2.52 -10.83
N TYR A 77 5.34 1.32 -11.00
CA TYR A 77 6.78 1.08 -11.09
C TYR A 77 7.46 1.86 -12.23
N ARG A 78 6.74 2.20 -13.31
CA ARG A 78 7.31 2.94 -14.46
C ARG A 78 7.40 4.44 -14.23
N THR A 79 6.46 5.00 -13.47
CA THR A 79 6.36 6.46 -13.27
C THR A 79 6.73 6.90 -11.86
N GLY A 80 6.82 5.98 -10.90
CA GLY A 80 6.99 6.28 -9.47
C GLY A 80 5.76 6.94 -8.83
N ASN A 81 4.71 7.21 -9.61
CA ASN A 81 3.52 7.90 -9.12
C ASN A 81 2.62 6.93 -8.36
N LEU A 82 2.02 7.44 -7.29
CA LEU A 82 0.92 6.76 -6.60
C LEU A 82 -0.22 6.51 -7.59
N THR A 83 -0.74 5.30 -7.63
CA THR A 83 -1.88 4.95 -8.49
C THR A 83 -3.16 5.66 -8.05
N SER A 84 -3.24 6.07 -6.78
CA SER A 84 -4.39 6.80 -6.23
C SER A 84 -3.96 7.91 -5.26
N LEU A 85 -3.53 9.06 -5.81
CA LEU A 85 -3.31 10.27 -5.00
C LEU A 85 -4.62 10.76 -4.35
N ALA A 86 -5.75 10.57 -5.03
CA ALA A 86 -7.07 10.90 -4.50
C ALA A 86 -7.44 10.06 -3.26
N GLY A 87 -7.00 8.79 -3.22
CA GLY A 87 -7.21 7.90 -2.06
C GLY A 87 -6.40 8.33 -0.84
N VAL A 88 -5.16 8.82 -1.05
CA VAL A 88 -4.35 9.41 0.02
C VAL A 88 -4.99 10.72 0.52
N ALA A 89 -5.45 11.57 -0.39
CA ALA A 89 -6.06 12.86 -0.03
C ALA A 89 -7.39 12.71 0.73
N LYS A 90 -8.14 11.63 0.46
CA LYS A 90 -9.40 11.29 1.14
C LYS A 90 -9.24 10.11 2.10
N TRP A 91 -8.07 9.98 2.72
CA TRP A 91 -7.80 8.89 3.65
C TRP A 91 -8.81 8.89 4.80
N ASP A 92 -9.49 7.76 4.96
CA ASP A 92 -10.51 7.56 5.97
C ASP A 92 -10.15 6.41 6.92
N LYS A 93 -10.61 6.51 8.17
CA LYS A 93 -10.34 5.53 9.21
C LYS A 93 -10.95 4.17 8.89
N ASP A 94 -12.15 4.15 8.30
CA ASP A 94 -12.81 2.90 7.95
C ASP A 94 -12.12 2.20 6.78
N PHE A 95 -11.67 2.97 5.79
CA PHE A 95 -10.86 2.46 4.68
C PHE A 95 -9.53 1.86 5.18
N GLY A 96 -8.81 2.59 6.04
CA GLY A 96 -7.59 2.09 6.66
C GLY A 96 -7.81 0.81 7.45
N LYS A 97 -8.88 0.75 8.25
CA LYS A 97 -9.26 -0.45 9.02
C LYS A 97 -9.54 -1.64 8.12
N GLN A 98 -10.29 -1.45 7.03
CA GLN A 98 -10.57 -2.50 6.08
C GLN A 98 -9.28 -3.04 5.44
N MET A 99 -8.42 -2.16 4.94
CA MET A 99 -7.14 -2.55 4.33
C MET A 99 -6.25 -3.34 5.30
N ILE A 100 -6.15 -2.90 6.55
CA ILE A 100 -5.38 -3.58 7.60
C ILE A 100 -5.94 -4.97 7.88
N CYS A 101 -7.26 -5.09 8.09
CA CYS A 101 -7.90 -6.37 8.40
C CYS A 101 -7.83 -7.37 7.23
N ASP A 102 -7.83 -6.88 5.98
CA ASP A 102 -7.82 -7.74 4.80
C ASP A 102 -6.42 -8.31 4.50
N HIS A 103 -5.35 -7.54 4.78
CA HIS A 103 -3.98 -7.91 4.38
C HIS A 103 -3.12 -8.45 5.53
N ILE A 104 -3.38 -8.05 6.76
CA ILE A 104 -2.55 -8.43 7.92
C ILE A 104 -3.30 -9.48 8.71
N LYS A 105 -2.64 -10.59 9.05
CA LYS A 105 -3.25 -11.68 9.84
C LYS A 105 -2.96 -11.57 11.33
N ASP A 106 -1.86 -10.92 11.69
CA ASP A 106 -1.44 -10.77 13.07
C ASP A 106 -2.28 -9.68 13.77
N PRO A 107 -3.12 -10.02 14.77
CA PRO A 107 -3.97 -9.07 15.47
C PRO A 107 -3.18 -8.00 16.23
N ILE A 108 -1.95 -8.31 16.69
CA ILE A 108 -1.10 -7.36 17.42
C ILE A 108 -0.59 -6.28 16.45
N ALA A 109 -0.16 -6.71 15.27
CA ALA A 109 0.23 -5.80 14.20
C ALA A 109 -0.97 -4.95 13.72
N GLN A 110 -2.16 -5.54 13.60
CA GLN A 110 -3.37 -4.81 13.24
C GLN A 110 -3.68 -3.69 14.24
N ASP A 111 -3.63 -3.98 15.54
CA ASP A 111 -3.93 -3.00 16.58
C ASP A 111 -2.96 -1.81 16.51
N LEU A 112 -1.66 -2.08 16.43
CA LEU A 112 -0.65 -1.02 16.26
C LEU A 112 -0.92 -0.17 15.02
N LEU A 113 -1.21 -0.82 13.90
CA LEU A 113 -1.41 -0.14 12.62
C LEU A 113 -2.70 0.68 12.58
N LEU A 114 -3.75 0.27 13.30
CA LEU A 114 -4.97 1.07 13.44
C LEU A 114 -4.71 2.38 14.17
N HIS A 115 -3.78 2.39 15.13
CA HIS A 115 -3.37 3.61 15.84
C HIS A 115 -2.43 4.48 14.99
N LEU A 116 -1.48 3.88 14.27
CA LEU A 116 -0.51 4.62 13.44
C LEU A 116 -1.11 5.18 12.14
N LEU A 117 -2.04 4.45 11.51
CA LEU A 117 -2.69 4.85 10.26
C LEU A 117 -4.02 5.61 10.49
N ALA A 118 -4.28 6.04 11.72
CA ALA A 118 -5.42 6.89 12.06
C ALA A 118 -5.30 8.30 11.44
N PRO A 119 -6.42 9.02 11.24
CA PRO A 119 -6.41 10.41 10.82
C PRO A 119 -5.58 11.30 11.75
N GLU A 120 -5.02 12.40 11.22
CA GLU A 120 -4.08 13.27 11.93
C GLU A 120 -4.58 13.71 13.31
N LYS A 121 -5.88 14.04 13.44
CA LYS A 121 -6.48 14.49 14.71
C LYS A 121 -6.34 13.47 15.84
N GLU A 122 -6.50 12.19 15.53
CA GLU A 122 -6.38 11.11 16.52
C GLU A 122 -4.89 10.81 16.79
N ARG A 123 -4.10 10.75 15.71
CA ARG A 123 -2.68 10.43 15.77
C ARG A 123 -1.81 11.51 16.41
N ALA A 124 -2.21 12.78 16.35
CA ALA A 124 -1.47 13.89 16.94
C ALA A 124 -1.31 13.79 18.46
N THR A 125 -2.18 13.02 19.13
CA THR A 125 -2.09 12.75 20.57
C THR A 125 -1.14 11.60 20.92
N LEU A 126 -0.71 10.83 19.91
CA LEU A 126 0.11 9.65 20.08
C LEU A 126 1.58 10.05 20.31
N ARG A 127 2.15 9.57 21.42
CA ARG A 127 3.57 9.74 21.73
C ARG A 127 4.40 8.59 21.18
N VAL A 128 5.61 8.90 20.70
CA VAL A 128 6.56 7.89 20.20
C VAL A 128 6.88 6.84 21.27
N ASP A 129 7.06 7.27 22.53
CA ASP A 129 7.32 6.34 23.65
C ASP A 129 6.19 5.33 23.85
N ALA A 130 4.93 5.77 23.67
CA ALA A 130 3.77 4.89 23.77
C ALA A 130 3.75 3.86 22.63
N VAL A 131 4.12 4.28 21.42
CA VAL A 131 4.26 3.39 20.24
C VAL A 131 5.34 2.33 20.49
N LEU A 132 6.50 2.72 21.01
CA LEU A 132 7.59 1.80 21.29
C LEU A 132 7.29 0.83 22.45
N SER A 133 6.45 1.26 23.40
CA SER A 133 5.96 0.38 24.47
C SER A 133 4.88 -0.62 24.02
N HIS A 134 4.48 -0.59 22.75
CA HIS A 134 3.42 -1.45 22.24
C HIS A 134 3.87 -2.94 22.24
N PRO A 135 2.96 -3.89 22.58
CA PRO A 135 3.26 -5.33 22.60
C PRO A 135 3.85 -5.90 21.30
N PHE A 136 3.62 -5.23 20.16
CA PHE A 136 4.21 -5.57 18.87
C PHE A 136 5.75 -5.54 18.89
N PHE A 137 6.35 -4.64 19.66
CA PHE A 137 7.81 -4.53 19.78
C PHE A 137 8.37 -5.31 20.98
N ALA A 138 7.51 -5.88 21.82
CA ALA A 138 7.92 -6.68 22.96
C ALA A 138 8.25 -8.12 22.53
N ASN A 139 9.28 -8.71 23.11
CA ASN A 139 9.55 -10.13 22.93
C ASN A 139 8.45 -10.97 23.63
N GLU A 140 8.06 -12.08 23.04
CA GLU A 140 7.10 -13.04 23.63
C GLU A 140 7.50 -13.50 25.04
N ALA A 141 8.80 -13.50 25.34
CA ALA A 141 9.35 -13.87 26.64
C ALA A 141 9.10 -12.81 27.74
N ASP A 142 9.07 -11.54 27.37
CA ASP A 142 9.00 -10.40 28.30
C ASP A 142 7.56 -9.91 28.56
N LEU A 143 6.60 -10.45 27.80
CA LEU A 143 5.19 -10.12 27.93
C LEU A 143 4.59 -10.69 29.23
N SER A 144 4.00 -9.81 30.05
CA SER A 144 3.24 -10.16 31.25
C SER A 144 2.13 -11.17 30.93
N PRO A 145 1.84 -12.13 31.83
CA PRO A 145 0.74 -13.09 31.64
C PRO A 145 -0.61 -12.40 31.41
N GLU A 146 -0.84 -11.22 32.00
CA GLU A 146 -2.05 -10.42 31.81
C GLU A 146 -2.14 -9.87 30.38
N THR A 147 -1.04 -9.34 29.84
CA THR A 147 -0.97 -8.90 28.45
C THR A 147 -1.19 -10.06 27.48
N LYS A 148 -0.65 -11.25 27.77
CA LYS A 148 -0.89 -12.45 26.94
C LYS A 148 -2.37 -12.84 26.91
N MET A 149 -3.06 -12.84 28.05
CA MET A 149 -4.50 -13.10 28.10
C MET A 149 -5.31 -12.03 27.36
N MET A 150 -4.95 -10.75 27.49
CA MET A 150 -5.61 -9.66 26.80
C MET A 150 -5.44 -9.77 25.28
N LEU A 151 -4.21 -10.05 24.82
CA LEU A 151 -3.90 -10.29 23.41
C LEU A 151 -4.67 -11.48 22.85
N GLN A 152 -4.78 -12.58 23.62
CA GLN A 152 -5.54 -13.75 23.23
C GLN A 152 -7.03 -13.42 23.08
N LYS A 153 -7.61 -12.67 24.02
CA LYS A 153 -9.01 -12.22 23.96
C LYS A 153 -9.27 -11.29 22.76
N ILE A 154 -8.34 -10.38 22.48
CA ILE A 154 -8.37 -9.49 21.30
C ILE A 154 -8.37 -10.35 20.04
N THR A 155 -7.45 -11.32 19.95
CA THR A 155 -7.35 -12.25 18.81
C THR A 155 -8.64 -13.03 18.59
N GLU A 156 -9.25 -13.55 19.65
CA GLU A 156 -10.51 -14.29 19.61
C GLU A 156 -11.68 -13.40 19.17
N GLN A 157 -11.75 -12.16 19.69
CA GLN A 157 -12.76 -11.18 19.29
C GLN A 157 -12.63 -10.85 17.80
N TRP A 158 -11.41 -10.58 17.32
CA TRP A 158 -11.18 -10.30 15.90
C TRP A 158 -11.50 -11.50 15.01
N GLN A 159 -11.16 -12.73 15.42
CA GLN A 159 -11.55 -13.93 14.68
C GLN A 159 -13.07 -14.06 14.58
N CYS A 160 -13.80 -13.75 15.65
CA CYS A 160 -15.26 -13.69 15.64
C CYS A 160 -15.77 -12.60 14.68
N GLU A 161 -15.23 -11.38 14.75
CA GLU A 161 -15.61 -10.27 13.85
C GLU A 161 -15.32 -10.59 12.38
N SER A 162 -14.16 -11.18 12.06
CA SER A 162 -13.81 -11.60 10.71
C SER A 162 -14.78 -12.67 10.18
N LYS A 163 -15.19 -13.62 11.03
CA LYS A 163 -16.21 -14.63 10.67
C LYS A 163 -17.56 -13.98 10.40
N VAL A 164 -17.96 -13.00 11.21
CA VAL A 164 -19.21 -12.24 11.01
C VAL A 164 -19.17 -11.43 9.72
N ARG A 165 -18.08 -10.71 9.43
CA ARG A 165 -17.92 -9.95 8.18
C ARG A 165 -18.03 -10.83 6.94
N LYS A 166 -17.35 -11.98 6.93
CA LYS A 166 -17.45 -12.96 5.83
C LYS A 166 -18.87 -13.48 5.64
N LYS A 167 -19.59 -13.75 6.74
CA LYS A 167 -21.00 -14.16 6.68
C LYS A 167 -21.87 -13.04 6.11
N VAL A 168 -21.74 -11.80 6.60
CA VAL A 168 -22.51 -10.65 6.13
C VAL A 168 -22.28 -10.39 4.64
N PHE A 169 -21.03 -10.46 4.18
CA PHE A 169 -20.69 -10.34 2.75
C PHE A 169 -21.41 -11.41 1.91
N LEU A 170 -21.28 -12.69 2.28
CA LEU A 170 -22.00 -13.79 1.61
C LEU A 170 -23.51 -13.58 1.61
N THR A 171 -24.08 -13.12 2.72
CA THR A 171 -25.54 -12.94 2.85
C THR A 171 -26.03 -11.74 2.02
N LYS A 172 -25.18 -10.74 1.80
CA LYS A 172 -25.48 -9.56 1.00
C LYS A 172 -25.39 -9.85 -0.50
N ASP A 173 -24.46 -10.73 -0.91
CA ASP A 173 -24.43 -11.27 -2.29
C ASP A 173 -25.67 -12.12 -2.59
N ILE A 174 -26.19 -12.86 -1.59
CA ILE A 174 -27.40 -13.67 -1.72
C ILE A 174 -28.68 -12.80 -1.75
N ASN A 175 -28.68 -11.64 -1.08
CA ASN A 175 -29.87 -10.79 -0.92
C ASN A 175 -29.78 -9.47 -1.72
N MET A 176 -29.03 -9.42 -2.83
CA MET A 176 -29.07 -8.25 -3.71
C MET A 176 -30.52 -8.06 -4.24
N PRO A 177 -31.13 -6.88 -4.07
CA PRO A 177 -32.48 -6.62 -4.53
C PRO A 177 -32.52 -6.54 -6.06
N ASP A 178 -33.04 -7.59 -6.71
CA ASP A 178 -33.77 -7.66 -8.00
C ASP A 178 -33.49 -6.62 -9.11
N GLY A 179 -32.24 -6.17 -9.27
CA GLY A 179 -31.82 -5.28 -10.38
C GLY A 179 -30.95 -5.97 -11.43
N ASP A 180 -30.06 -6.88 -11.01
CA ASP A 180 -29.00 -7.42 -11.87
C ASP A 180 -28.99 -8.96 -11.92
N GLY A 181 -30.16 -9.60 -11.69
CA GLY A 181 -30.30 -11.05 -11.85
C GLY A 181 -29.91 -11.54 -13.25
N TRP A 182 -30.14 -10.70 -14.28
CA TRP A 182 -29.74 -11.00 -15.67
C TRP A 182 -28.22 -11.01 -15.87
N VAL A 183 -27.48 -10.21 -15.09
CA VAL A 183 -26.01 -10.19 -15.14
C VAL A 183 -25.50 -11.47 -14.51
N ILE A 184 -26.05 -11.89 -13.36
CA ILE A 184 -25.64 -13.11 -12.67
C ILE A 184 -25.96 -14.37 -13.50
N GLU A 185 -27.15 -14.45 -14.12
CA GLU A 185 -27.52 -15.56 -15.01
C GLU A 185 -26.62 -15.67 -16.25
N ARG A 186 -26.06 -14.56 -16.72
CA ARG A 186 -25.16 -14.51 -17.89
C ARG A 186 -23.69 -14.39 -17.53
N THR A 187 -23.35 -14.29 -16.24
CA THR A 187 -21.96 -14.26 -15.78
C THR A 187 -21.51 -15.67 -15.54
N GLU A 188 -20.82 -16.25 -16.51
CA GLU A 188 -20.01 -17.44 -16.23
C GLU A 188 -18.86 -17.03 -15.32
N MET A 189 -18.78 -17.66 -14.14
CA MET A 189 -17.64 -17.54 -13.24
C MET A 189 -16.42 -18.16 -13.91
N ILE A 190 -15.66 -17.34 -14.63
CA ILE A 190 -14.37 -17.76 -15.17
C ILE A 190 -13.41 -17.84 -13.98
N SER A 191 -13.20 -19.05 -13.47
CA SER A 191 -12.14 -19.32 -12.51
C SER A 191 -10.83 -18.82 -13.12
N HIS A 192 -10.21 -17.79 -12.55
CA HIS A 192 -8.89 -17.38 -12.98
C HIS A 192 -7.94 -18.57 -12.75
N PRO A 193 -7.38 -19.16 -13.81
CA PRO A 193 -6.47 -20.28 -13.63
C PRO A 193 -5.26 -19.79 -12.85
N SER A 194 -4.84 -20.55 -11.84
CA SER A 194 -3.60 -20.26 -11.12
C SER A 194 -2.47 -20.12 -12.13
N LEU A 195 -1.46 -19.32 -11.80
CA LEU A 195 -0.33 -19.06 -12.70
C LEU A 195 0.32 -20.39 -13.16
N ASP A 196 0.34 -21.38 -12.29
CA ASP A 196 0.80 -22.75 -12.58
C ASP A 196 -0.09 -23.47 -13.61
N LEU A 197 -1.42 -23.34 -13.52
CA LEU A 197 -2.33 -23.91 -14.52
C LEU A 197 -2.21 -23.22 -15.88
N ARG A 198 -2.00 -21.89 -15.90
CA ARG A 198 -1.72 -21.13 -17.14
C ARG A 198 -0.43 -21.60 -17.80
N MET A 199 0.63 -21.80 -17.02
CA MET A 199 1.90 -22.32 -17.53
C MET A 199 1.74 -23.74 -18.09
N ARG A 200 0.98 -24.61 -17.42
CA ARG A 200 0.69 -25.97 -17.92
C ARG A 200 -0.16 -25.97 -19.20
N MET A 201 -1.16 -25.09 -19.30
CA MET A 201 -1.95 -24.95 -20.53
C MET A 201 -1.11 -24.44 -21.69
N LEU A 202 -0.28 -23.41 -21.47
CA LEU A 202 0.65 -22.91 -22.49
C LEU A 202 1.63 -23.99 -22.94
N HIS A 203 2.19 -24.76 -22.00
CA HIS A 203 3.05 -25.88 -22.33
C HIS A 203 2.29 -26.93 -23.16
N SER A 204 1.06 -27.28 -22.76
CA SER A 204 0.23 -28.25 -23.47
C SER A 204 -0.17 -27.81 -24.87
N THR A 205 -0.48 -26.53 -25.09
CA THR A 205 -0.82 -26.01 -26.44
C THR A 205 0.41 -25.94 -27.34
N THR A 206 1.59 -25.70 -26.77
CA THR A 206 2.86 -25.73 -27.49
C THR A 206 3.21 -27.16 -27.94
N GLU A 207 2.92 -28.17 -27.11
CA GLU A 207 3.13 -29.57 -27.49
C GLU A 207 2.13 -30.05 -28.56
N LEU A 208 0.86 -29.64 -28.47
CA LEU A 208 -0.14 -29.97 -29.50
C LEU A 208 0.19 -29.32 -30.85
N THR A 209 0.69 -28.09 -30.85
CA THR A 209 1.13 -27.42 -32.09
C THR A 209 2.37 -28.07 -32.69
N LYS A 210 3.35 -28.48 -31.86
CA LYS A 210 4.49 -29.28 -32.32
C LYS A 210 4.06 -30.62 -32.92
N LEU A 211 3.13 -31.33 -32.29
CA LEU A 211 2.58 -32.59 -32.82
C LEU A 211 1.84 -32.38 -34.14
N ALA A 212 1.07 -31.30 -34.27
CA ALA A 212 0.38 -30.96 -35.51
C ALA A 212 1.36 -30.66 -36.66
N PHE A 213 2.49 -30.00 -36.38
CA PHE A 213 3.55 -29.77 -37.37
C PHE A 213 4.33 -31.04 -37.73
N ASN A 214 4.58 -31.92 -36.76
CA ASN A 214 5.26 -33.20 -37.00
C ASN A 214 4.36 -34.24 -37.70
N ALA A 215 3.03 -34.08 -37.66
CA ALA A 215 2.08 -34.95 -38.35
C ALA A 215 1.81 -34.52 -39.81
N SER A 216 2.47 -33.45 -40.28
CA SER A 216 2.36 -32.91 -41.63
C SER A 216 3.58 -33.18 -42.53
N GLU A 217 4.46 -34.10 -42.14
CA GLU A 217 5.44 -34.80 -43.00
C GLU A 217 4.98 -36.24 -43.29
#